data_AF-A0AAV1KT92-F1
#
_entry.id   AF-A0AAV1KT92-F1
#
_cell.length_a   1.000
_cell.length_b   1.000
_cell.length_c   1.000
_cell.angle_alpha   90.00
_cell.angle_beta   90.00
_cell.angle_gamma   90.00
#
_symmetry.space_group_name_H-M   'P 1'
#
loop_
_entity.id
_entity.type
_entity.pdbx_description
1 polymer ?
#
loop_
_entity_poly.entity_id
_entity_poly.type
_entity_poly.pdbx_seq_one_letter_code
_entity_poly.pdbx_strand_id
1 'polypeptide(L)'
;MSGQYSGLQARLKEINQYAEYIPCSGHSLNLVGVRAAECNLQITSFFSLLQKLYAFFSLSTYRWQKLVKSLKEKKILESLSDTRWSARADAVSTIHDSHSEVLDTLDDTW
;
A
#
# COMPACT_ATOMS: atom_id res chain seq x y z
N MET A 1 7.93 -10.87 -12.01
CA MET A 1 7.93 -12.22 -12.62
C MET A 1 9.31 -12.55 -13.18
N SER A 2 10.11 -13.30 -12.43
CA SER A 2 11.47 -13.74 -12.80
C SER A 2 11.58 -15.28 -12.88
N GLY A 3 10.46 -15.95 -13.15
CA GLY A 3 10.40 -17.42 -13.14
C GLY A 3 11.29 -18.08 -14.19
N GLN A 4 11.99 -19.13 -13.79
CA GLN A 4 12.93 -19.89 -14.63
C GLN A 4 12.24 -20.73 -15.72
N TYR A 5 11.00 -21.17 -15.49
CA TYR A 5 10.31 -22.09 -16.40
C TYR A 5 9.34 -21.39 -17.36
N SER A 6 8.58 -20.41 -16.87
CA SER A 6 7.56 -19.70 -17.66
C SER A 6 7.53 -18.19 -17.39
N GLY A 7 8.52 -17.68 -16.65
CA GLY A 7 8.63 -16.25 -16.36
C GLY A 7 9.28 -15.47 -17.50
N LEU A 8 9.28 -14.14 -17.36
CA LEU A 8 9.84 -13.23 -18.36
C LEU A 8 11.30 -13.55 -18.72
N GLN A 9 12.10 -13.96 -17.73
CA GLN A 9 13.48 -14.41 -17.94
C GLN A 9 13.57 -15.60 -18.91
N ALA A 10 12.73 -16.63 -18.72
CA ALA A 10 12.72 -17.81 -19.58
C ALA A 10 12.36 -17.44 -21.03
N ARG A 11 11.32 -16.61 -21.21
CA ARG A 11 10.87 -16.13 -22.52
C ARG A 11 11.92 -15.28 -23.24
N LEU A 12 12.67 -14.45 -22.51
CA LEU A 12 13.78 -13.67 -23.08
C LEU A 12 14.90 -14.59 -23.60
N LYS A 13 15.23 -15.64 -22.84
CA LYS A 13 16.24 -16.63 -23.23
C LYS A 13 15.81 -17.50 -24.42
N GLU A 14 14.51 -17.78 -24.58
CA GLU A 14 13.96 -18.46 -25.77
C GLU A 14 14.22 -17.64 -27.05
N ILE A 15 14.13 -16.31 -26.99
CA ILE A 15 14.36 -15.41 -28.13
C ILE A 15 15.86 -15.21 -28.38
N ASN A 16 16.63 -15.00 -27.31
CA ASN A 16 18.07 -14.83 -27.38
C ASN A 16 18.76 -15.39 -26.13
N GLN A 17 19.49 -16.50 -26.31
CA GLN A 17 20.21 -17.17 -25.22
C GLN A 17 21.25 -16.28 -24.52
N TYR A 18 21.75 -15.24 -25.20
CA TYR A 18 22.73 -14.30 -24.64
C TYR A 18 22.10 -13.11 -23.91
N ALA A 19 20.78 -12.91 -24.00
CA ALA A 19 20.11 -11.83 -23.28
C ALA A 19 20.18 -12.08 -21.76
N GLU A 20 20.61 -11.07 -21.00
CA GLU A 20 20.61 -11.12 -19.54
C GLU A 20 19.32 -10.50 -18.97
N TYR A 21 18.73 -11.20 -18.00
CA TYR A 21 17.58 -10.69 -17.26
C TYR A 21 18.05 -10.19 -15.90
N ILE A 22 17.91 -8.90 -15.65
CA ILE A 22 18.25 -8.27 -14.37
C ILE A 22 16.95 -7.94 -13.63
N PRO A 23 16.66 -8.57 -12.47
CA PRO A 23 15.47 -8.24 -11.71
C PRO A 23 15.56 -6.80 -11.18
N CYS A 24 14.43 -6.10 -11.17
CA CYS A 24 14.36 -4.75 -10.60
C CYS A 24 14.55 -4.80 -9.08
N SER A 25 15.60 -4.16 -8.57
CA SER A 25 15.89 -4.09 -7.13
C SER A 25 14.72 -3.54 -6.32
N GLY A 26 14.01 -2.53 -6.83
CA GLY A 26 12.82 -1.99 -6.17
C GLY A 26 11.69 -3.02 -6.04
N HIS A 27 11.45 -3.83 -7.07
CA HIS A 27 10.44 -4.89 -7.02
C HIS A 27 10.86 -6.01 -6.06
N SER A 28 12.13 -6.42 -6.09
CA SER A 28 12.68 -7.41 -5.15
C SER A 28 12.54 -6.96 -3.70
N LEU A 29 12.87 -5.69 -3.41
CA LEU A 29 12.70 -5.11 -2.08
C LEU A 29 11.22 -5.06 -1.66
N ASN A 30 10.32 -4.69 -2.58
CA ASN A 30 8.87 -4.71 -2.32
C ASN A 30 8.40 -6.12 -1.90
N LEU A 31 8.85 -7.16 -2.59
CA LEU A 31 8.50 -8.54 -2.26
C LEU A 31 9.00 -8.95 -0.87
N VAL A 32 10.23 -8.59 -0.50
CA VAL A 32 10.77 -8.86 0.83
C VAL A 32 9.92 -8.18 1.91
N GLY A 33 9.59 -6.90 1.72
CA GLY A 33 8.73 -6.15 2.65
C GLY A 33 7.35 -6.79 2.81
N VAL A 34 6.70 -7.13 1.70
CA VAL A 34 5.39 -7.80 1.70
C VAL A 34 5.45 -9.12 2.48
N ARG A 35 6.43 -9.98 2.19
CA ARG A 35 6.57 -11.26 2.89
C ARG A 35 6.88 -11.10 4.38
N ALA A 36 7.67 -10.09 4.74
CA ALA A 36 7.98 -9.79 6.14
C ALA A 36 6.75 -9.29 6.92
N ALA A 37 5.81 -8.58 6.29
CA ALA A 37 4.56 -8.20 6.95
C ALA A 37 3.54 -9.34 6.98
N GLU A 38 3.45 -10.14 5.91
CA GLU A 38 2.51 -11.27 5.81
C GLU A 38 2.85 -12.41 6.77
N CYS A 39 4.09 -12.52 7.25
CA CYS A 39 4.46 -13.54 8.22
C CYS A 39 3.82 -13.32 9.60
N ASN A 40 3.29 -12.11 9.87
CA ASN A 40 2.65 -11.77 11.13
C ASN A 40 1.19 -11.34 10.91
N LEU A 41 0.28 -12.08 11.56
CA LEU A 41 -1.16 -11.83 11.47
C LEU A 41 -1.55 -10.45 11.98
N GLN A 42 -0.94 -9.97 13.08
CA GLN A 42 -1.26 -8.66 13.67
C GLN A 42 -0.90 -7.52 12.72
N ILE A 43 0.27 -7.59 12.09
CA ILE A 43 0.72 -6.61 11.09
C ILE A 43 -0.22 -6.64 9.87
N THR A 44 -0.59 -7.83 9.42
CA THR A 44 -1.52 -8.01 8.29
C THR A 44 -2.90 -7.43 8.61
N SER A 45 -3.42 -7.70 9.81
CA SER A 45 -4.70 -7.14 10.29
C SER A 45 -4.65 -5.62 10.40
N PHE A 46 -3.54 -5.07 10.87
CA PHE A 46 -3.34 -3.62 10.94
C PHE A 46 -3.38 -2.97 9.55
N PHE A 47 -2.63 -3.48 8.57
CA PHE A 47 -2.70 -2.95 7.20
C PHE A 47 -4.08 -3.13 6.56
N SER A 48 -4.76 -4.25 6.84
CA SER A 48 -6.15 -4.45 6.40
C SER A 48 -7.09 -3.39 6.98
N LEU A 49 -6.92 -3.01 8.25
CA LEU A 49 -7.67 -1.93 8.88
C LEU A 49 -7.43 -0.59 8.18
N LEU A 50 -6.15 -0.23 7.92
CA LEU A 50 -5.82 1.01 7.22
C LEU A 50 -6.47 1.08 5.83
N GLN A 51 -6.43 -0.02 5.08
CA GLN A 51 -7.08 -0.08 3.76
C GLN A 51 -8.60 0.07 3.86
N LYS A 52 -9.24 -0.57 4.84
CA LYS A 52 -10.69 -0.45 5.07
C LYS A 52 -11.08 0.97 5.46
N LEU A 53 -10.27 1.63 6.27
CA LEU A 53 -10.48 3.01 6.66
C LEU A 53 -10.40 3.96 5.46
N TYR A 54 -9.34 3.83 4.64
CA TYR A 54 -9.23 4.56 3.39
C TYR A 54 -10.45 4.33 2.49
N ALA A 55 -10.83 3.06 2.26
CA ALA A 55 -11.98 2.71 1.44
C ALA A 55 -13.30 3.27 1.98
N PHE A 56 -13.49 3.26 3.31
CA PHE A 56 -14.67 3.83 3.94
C PHE A 56 -14.83 5.31 3.57
N PHE A 57 -13.78 6.12 3.73
CA PHE A 57 -13.86 7.54 3.35
C PHE A 57 -13.94 7.73 1.84
N SER A 58 -13.10 7.05 1.05
CA SER A 58 -12.99 7.27 -0.40
C SER A 58 -14.25 6.85 -1.17
N LEU A 59 -15.05 5.91 -0.66
CA LEU A 59 -16.29 5.46 -1.30
C LEU A 59 -17.45 6.46 -1.20
N SER A 60 -17.33 7.53 -0.42
CA SER A 60 -18.34 8.59 -0.35
C SER A 60 -17.68 9.95 -0.46
N THR A 61 -18.08 10.72 -1.47
CA THR A 61 -17.62 12.09 -1.66
C THR A 61 -17.94 12.97 -0.45
N TYR A 62 -19.06 12.74 0.23
CA TYR A 62 -19.43 13.44 1.45
C TYR A 62 -18.47 13.13 2.61
N ARG A 63 -18.23 11.85 2.91
CA ARG A 63 -17.30 11.44 3.98
C ARG A 63 -15.88 11.92 3.68
N TRP A 64 -15.45 11.81 2.42
CA TRP A 64 -14.16 12.28 1.96
C TRP A 64 -14.00 13.79 2.20
N GLN A 65 -14.99 14.60 1.81
CA GLN A 65 -14.95 16.05 2.05
C GLN A 65 -14.92 16.39 3.54
N LYS A 66 -15.66 15.65 4.37
CA LYS A 66 -15.65 15.84 5.83
C LYS A 66 -14.27 15.56 6.43
N LEU A 67 -13.65 14.44 6.03
CA LEU A 67 -12.30 14.09 6.42
C LEU A 67 -11.30 15.18 6.00
N VAL A 68 -11.30 15.59 4.74
CA VAL A 68 -10.39 16.63 4.23
C VAL A 68 -10.54 17.95 4.99
N LYS A 69 -11.77 18.34 5.34
CA LYS A 69 -12.02 19.54 6.16
C LYS A 69 -11.44 19.41 7.58
N SER A 70 -11.55 18.23 8.20
CA SER A 70 -11.00 17.99 9.54
C SER A 70 -9.46 17.98 9.53
N LEU A 71 -8.87 17.39 8.50
CA LEU A 71 -7.42 17.29 8.33
C LEU A 71 -6.72 18.63 8.06
N LYS A 72 -7.46 19.63 7.56
CA LYS A 72 -6.94 20.96 7.19
C LYS A 72 -5.76 20.86 6.21
N GLU A 73 -4.53 20.98 6.71
CA GLU A 73 -3.27 20.96 5.94
C GLU A 73 -2.43 19.69 6.17
N LYS A 74 -2.92 18.76 7.00
CA LYS A 74 -2.24 17.48 7.24
C LYS A 74 -2.36 16.55 6.03
N LYS A 75 -1.45 15.58 5.95
CA LYS A 75 -1.51 14.52 4.93
C LYS A 75 -2.85 13.78 5.02
N ILE A 76 -3.41 13.46 3.86
CA ILE A 76 -4.68 12.73 3.72
C ILE A 76 -4.42 11.24 3.63
N LEU A 77 -5.33 10.44 4.20
CA LEU A 77 -5.30 8.98 4.14
C LEU A 77 -4.90 8.46 2.75
N GLU A 78 -3.91 7.57 2.74
CA GLU A 78 -3.39 6.97 1.52
C GLU A 78 -3.85 5.52 1.39
N SER A 79 -4.16 5.11 0.15
CA SER A 79 -4.38 3.70 -0.14
C SER A 79 -3.06 2.94 -0.08
N LEU A 80 -3.12 1.69 0.39
CA LEU A 80 -2.00 0.78 0.22
C LEU A 80 -1.80 0.45 -1.26
N SER A 81 -0.55 0.16 -1.61
CA SER A 81 -0.14 -0.27 -2.95
C SER A 81 0.50 -1.66 -2.90
N ASP A 82 0.09 -2.52 -3.83
CA ASP A 82 0.68 -3.84 -4.01
C ASP A 82 2.08 -3.78 -4.63
N THR A 83 2.34 -2.76 -5.44
CA THR A 83 3.58 -2.62 -6.22
C THR A 83 4.61 -1.71 -5.54
N ARG A 84 4.17 -0.82 -4.64
CA ARG A 84 5.04 0.15 -3.97
C ARG A 84 4.99 0.01 -2.45
N TRP A 85 6.00 -0.65 -1.88
CA TRP A 85 6.11 -0.85 -0.43
C TRP A 85 6.09 0.44 0.37
N SER A 86 6.69 1.52 -0.14
CA SER A 86 6.72 2.81 0.54
C SER A 86 5.32 3.34 0.88
N ALA A 87 4.30 3.01 0.08
CA ALA A 87 2.92 3.43 0.35
C ALA A 87 2.39 2.91 1.70
N ARG A 88 2.89 1.78 2.21
CA ARG A 88 2.55 1.30 3.55
C ARG A 88 3.16 2.19 4.64
N ALA A 89 4.41 2.61 4.46
CA ALA A 89 5.08 3.52 5.39
C ALA A 89 4.42 4.90 5.37
N ASP A 90 4.10 5.41 4.18
CA ASP A 90 3.40 6.68 3.99
C ASP A 90 1.99 6.65 4.62
N ALA A 91 1.24 5.56 4.44
CA ALA A 91 -0.07 5.35 5.07
C ALA A 91 0.01 5.31 6.61
N VAL A 92 1.01 4.61 7.17
CA VAL A 92 1.24 4.58 8.63
C VAL A 92 1.56 5.96 9.16
N SER A 93 2.50 6.67 8.52
CA SER A 93 2.89 8.04 8.91
C SER A 93 1.68 8.96 8.89
N THR A 94 0.86 8.86 7.84
CA THR A 94 -0.31 9.73 7.70
C THR A 94 -1.33 9.50 8.80
N ILE A 95 -1.63 8.24 9.12
CA ILE A 95 -2.54 7.88 10.22
C ILE A 95 -2.00 8.33 11.56
N HIS A 96 -0.70 8.13 11.80
CA HIS A 96 -0.05 8.58 13.03
C HIS A 96 -0.20 10.09 13.22
N ASP A 97 0.03 10.87 12.16
CA ASP A 97 0.01 12.34 12.22
C ASP A 97 -1.41 12.93 12.27
N SER A 98 -2.40 12.18 11.76
CA SER A 98 -3.81 12.61 11.66
C SER A 98 -4.77 11.78 12.52
N HIS A 99 -4.26 11.03 13.50
CA HIS A 99 -5.02 10.04 14.26
C HIS A 99 -6.25 10.64 14.95
N SER A 100 -6.08 11.77 15.64
CA SER A 100 -7.17 12.48 16.34
C SER A 100 -8.27 12.90 15.38
N GLU A 101 -7.92 13.55 14.28
CA GLU A 101 -8.87 14.10 13.32
C GLU A 101 -9.67 13.01 12.62
N VAL A 102 -8.99 11.89 12.31
CA VAL A 102 -9.63 10.70 11.73
C VAL A 102 -10.64 10.12 12.72
N LEU A 103 -10.30 9.98 14.00
CA LEU A 103 -11.24 9.50 15.01
C LEU A 103 -12.44 10.44 15.20
N ASP A 104 -12.19 11.74 15.37
CA ASP A 104 -13.25 12.73 15.52
C ASP A 104 -14.21 12.69 14.32
N THR A 105 -13.66 12.60 13.09
CA THR A 105 -14.52 12.49 11.90
C THR A 105 -15.33 11.21 11.87
N LEU A 106 -14.80 10.07 12.33
CA LEU A 106 -15.54 8.80 12.40
C LEU A 106 -16.70 8.90 13.40
N ASP A 107 -16.46 9.48 14.57
CA ASP A 107 -17.48 9.64 15.61
C ASP A 107 -18.59 10.58 15.16
N ASP A 108 -18.25 11.67 14.46
CA ASP A 108 -19.24 12.60 13.91
C ASP A 108 -20.02 12.01 12.70
N THR A 109 -19.67 10.83 12.17
CA THR A 109 -20.36 10.24 11.00
C THR A 109 -21.64 9.45 11.40
N TRP A 110 -22.02 9.49 12.68
CA TRP A 110 -23.23 8.89 13.26
C TRP A 110 -24.16 9.96 13.84
#